data_AF-A0A072V3B7-F1
#
_entry.id   AF-A0A072V3B7-F1
#
_cell.length_a   1.000
_cell.length_b   1.000
_cell.length_c   1.000
_cell.angle_alpha   90.00
_cell.angle_beta   90.00
_cell.angle_gamma   90.00
#
_symmetry.space_group_name_H-M   'P 1'
#
loop_
_entity.id
_entity.type
_entity.pdbx_description
1 polymer ?
#
loop_
_entity_poly.entity_id
_entity_poly.type
_entity_poly.pdbx_seq_one_letter_code
_entity_poly.pdbx_strand_id
1 'polypeptide(L)'
;MVMYALDSICQAIINHGLLPFLLSLLIQNHKESIKKDACWIISNIVVGNRERIQAVIEAGLIAPLVNLLQNAELAIKKEAACALRNATSDGTHEQIKYLVSHGCIKPLCDLLVCPDPKIVSVCLDGLENFLKSHDNKEIYEKAVKILETYWLEDVDETLPLGHGRLDPNSKRKIVRYYSLATPWRARVRLESEFGGELSGSP
;
A
#
# COMPACT_ATOMS: atom_id res chain seq x y z
N MET A 1 13.67 -8.09 6.74
CA MET A 1 13.88 -9.49 6.34
C MET A 1 12.51 -10.07 6.13
N VAL A 2 12.07 -10.16 4.87
CA VAL A 2 10.82 -10.86 4.53
C VAL A 2 11.10 -12.33 4.80
N MET A 3 10.34 -12.94 5.69
CA MET A 3 10.45 -14.37 5.90
C MET A 3 9.71 -14.96 4.70
N TYR A 4 10.44 -15.46 3.70
CA TYR A 4 9.87 -16.37 2.71
C TYR A 4 9.49 -17.65 3.45
N ALA A 5 8.42 -17.59 4.24
CA ALA A 5 7.80 -18.78 4.75
C ALA A 5 7.44 -19.59 3.50
N LEU A 6 8.00 -20.81 3.41
CA LEU A 6 7.70 -21.72 2.32
C LEU A 6 6.20 -21.78 2.14
N ASP A 7 5.75 -21.66 0.90
CA ASP A 7 4.34 -21.57 0.57
C ASP A 7 3.51 -22.69 1.20
N SER A 8 4.10 -23.88 1.29
CA SER A 8 3.52 -25.05 1.97
C SER A 8 3.29 -24.85 3.47
N ILE A 9 4.21 -24.19 4.17
CA ILE A 9 4.12 -23.92 5.60
C ILE A 9 3.00 -22.90 5.88
N CYS A 10 2.96 -21.80 5.12
CA CYS A 10 1.89 -20.81 5.24
C CYS A 10 0.52 -21.45 5.01
N GLN A 11 0.39 -22.27 3.96
CA GLN A 11 -0.88 -22.93 3.67
C GLN A 11 -1.28 -23.93 4.77
N ALA A 12 -0.34 -24.73 5.28
CA ALA A 12 -0.61 -25.67 6.37
C ALA A 12 -1.12 -24.93 7.63
N ILE A 13 -0.47 -23.84 8.01
CA ILE A 13 -0.85 -23.09 9.20
C ILE A 13 -2.21 -22.38 9.03
N ILE A 14 -2.54 -21.89 7.83
CA ILE A 14 -3.88 -21.36 7.50
C ILE A 14 -4.93 -22.46 7.68
N ASN A 15 -4.68 -23.66 7.14
CA ASN A 15 -5.59 -24.80 7.25
C ASN A 15 -5.82 -25.24 8.70
N HIS A 16 -4.88 -24.97 9.61
CA HIS A 16 -5.00 -25.22 11.05
C HIS A 16 -5.67 -24.08 11.84
N GLY A 17 -6.29 -23.10 11.18
CA GLY A 17 -7.09 -22.07 11.84
C GLY A 17 -6.30 -20.86 12.36
N LEU A 18 -5.15 -20.55 11.76
CA LEU A 18 -4.37 -19.37 12.14
C LEU A 18 -5.10 -18.04 11.90
N LEU A 19 -5.85 -17.90 10.79
CA LEU A 19 -6.46 -16.61 10.46
C LEU A 19 -7.53 -16.16 11.48
N PRO A 20 -8.47 -17.02 11.93
CA PRO A 20 -9.37 -16.69 13.04
C PRO A 20 -8.63 -16.35 14.34
N PHE A 21 -7.51 -17.03 14.62
CA PHE A 21 -6.69 -16.73 15.79
C PHE A 21 -6.06 -15.34 15.68
N LEU A 22 -5.44 -15.00 14.56
CA LEU A 22 -4.87 -13.67 14.31
C LEU A 22 -5.94 -12.58 14.40
N LEU A 23 -7.14 -12.83 13.86
CA LEU A 23 -8.27 -11.91 13.97
C LEU A 23 -8.60 -11.61 15.43
N SER A 24 -8.67 -12.64 16.27
CA SER A 24 -8.91 -12.47 17.71
C SER A 24 -7.83 -11.60 18.36
N LEU A 25 -6.56 -11.78 17.98
CA LEU A 25 -5.45 -10.99 18.52
C LEU A 25 -5.51 -9.51 18.12
N LEU A 26 -5.99 -9.19 16.92
CA LEU A 26 -6.10 -7.79 16.47
C LEU A 26 -7.26 -7.05 17.15
N ILE A 27 -8.40 -7.73 17.32
CA ILE A 27 -9.64 -7.13 17.84
C ILE A 27 -9.63 -7.01 19.37
N GLN A 28 -9.10 -8.01 20.07
CA GLN A 28 -9.09 -8.00 21.53
C GLN A 28 -8.09 -6.99 22.11
N ASN A 29 -8.26 -6.66 23.39
CA ASN A 29 -7.36 -5.76 24.11
C ASN A 29 -6.08 -6.48 24.55
N HIS A 30 -5.21 -6.79 23.58
CA HIS A 30 -3.88 -7.33 23.83
C HIS A 30 -2.80 -6.25 23.82
N LYS A 31 -1.65 -6.59 24.39
CA LYS A 31 -0.44 -5.75 24.36
C LYS A 31 -0.08 -5.38 22.91
N GLU A 32 0.42 -4.18 22.73
CA GLU A 32 0.83 -3.64 21.43
C GLU A 32 1.87 -4.52 20.73
N SER A 33 2.78 -5.13 21.48
CA SER A 33 3.75 -6.09 20.94
C SER A 33 3.08 -7.27 20.25
N ILE A 34 1.98 -7.79 20.81
CA ILE A 34 1.23 -8.92 20.24
C ILE A 34 0.52 -8.48 18.95
N LYS A 35 -0.10 -7.30 18.95
CA LYS A 35 -0.76 -6.75 17.75
C LYS A 35 0.24 -6.49 16.62
N LYS A 36 1.41 -5.97 16.97
CA LYS A 36 2.53 -5.76 16.04
C LYS A 36 2.98 -7.09 15.42
N ASP A 37 3.23 -8.10 16.25
CA ASP A 37 3.67 -9.42 15.76
C ASP A 37 2.58 -10.11 14.92
N ALA A 38 1.30 -9.95 15.28
CA ALA A 38 0.18 -10.42 14.48
C ALA A 38 0.12 -9.72 13.11
N CYS A 39 0.27 -8.39 13.05
CA CYS A 39 0.34 -7.65 11.79
C CYS A 39 1.54 -8.10 10.95
N TRP A 40 2.69 -8.30 11.58
CA TRP A 40 3.89 -8.79 10.92
C TRP A 40 3.67 -10.19 10.31
N ILE A 41 3.04 -11.12 11.05
CA ILE A 41 2.69 -12.45 10.53
C ILE A 41 1.79 -12.32 9.30
N ILE A 42 0.72 -11.53 9.37
CA ILE A 42 -0.19 -11.32 8.24
C ILE A 42 0.56 -10.75 7.04
N SER A 43 1.49 -9.82 7.25
CA SER A 43 2.27 -9.21 6.18
C SER A 43 3.12 -10.21 5.40
N ASN A 44 3.53 -11.34 6.03
CA ASN A 44 4.25 -12.41 5.36
C ASN A 44 3.31 -13.43 4.71
N ILE A 45 2.13 -13.68 5.29
CA ILE A 45 1.13 -14.62 4.74
C ILE A 45 0.66 -14.19 3.35
N VAL A 46 0.44 -12.89 3.16
CA VAL A 46 -0.13 -12.33 1.92
C VAL A 46 0.89 -12.17 0.79
N VAL A 47 2.18 -12.45 1.02
CA VAL A 47 3.22 -12.27 -0.01
C VAL A 47 3.11 -13.35 -1.08
N GLY A 48 3.08 -12.95 -2.35
CA GLY A 48 3.28 -13.85 -3.49
C GLY A 48 2.18 -14.88 -3.75
N ASN A 49 1.05 -14.84 -3.03
CA ASN A 49 -0.01 -15.84 -3.18
C ASN A 49 -1.42 -15.24 -3.06
N ARG A 50 -2.17 -15.27 -4.17
CA ARG A 50 -3.52 -14.68 -4.28
C ARG A 50 -4.57 -15.43 -3.48
N GLU A 51 -4.41 -16.75 -3.34
CA GLU A 51 -5.32 -17.58 -2.55
C GLU A 51 -5.20 -17.26 -1.05
N ARG A 52 -4.00 -16.96 -0.56
CA ARG A 52 -3.78 -16.49 0.82
C ARG A 52 -4.30 -15.09 1.04
N ILE A 53 -4.11 -14.19 0.07
CA ILE A 53 -4.73 -12.85 0.11
C ILE A 53 -6.24 -13.01 0.23
N GLN A 54 -6.85 -13.89 -0.57
CA GLN A 54 -8.27 -14.18 -0.53
C GLN A 54 -8.70 -14.74 0.84
N ALA A 55 -7.96 -15.70 1.39
CA ALA A 55 -8.24 -16.26 2.72
C ALA A 55 -8.19 -15.20 3.83
N VAL A 56 -7.24 -14.25 3.76
CA VAL A 56 -7.14 -13.13 4.71
C VAL A 56 -8.33 -12.19 4.59
N ILE A 57 -8.79 -11.92 3.36
CA ILE A 57 -10.01 -11.14 3.09
C ILE A 57 -11.23 -11.84 3.70
N GLU A 58 -11.43 -13.12 3.42
CA GLU A 58 -12.56 -13.92 3.89
C GLU A 58 -12.56 -14.11 5.40
N ALA A 59 -11.38 -14.15 6.03
CA ALA A 59 -11.24 -14.15 7.48
C ALA A 59 -11.56 -12.79 8.14
N GLY A 60 -11.91 -11.75 7.37
CA GLY A 60 -12.31 -10.44 7.90
C GLY A 60 -11.16 -9.63 8.50
N LEU A 61 -9.91 -9.93 8.15
CA LEU A 61 -8.72 -9.28 8.73
C LEU A 61 -8.48 -7.86 8.21
N ILE A 62 -9.08 -7.48 7.07
CA ILE A 62 -8.84 -6.18 6.43
C ILE A 62 -9.32 -5.02 7.31
N ALA A 63 -10.54 -5.09 7.86
CA ALA A 63 -11.08 -3.99 8.67
C ALA A 63 -10.24 -3.72 9.95
N PRO A 64 -9.85 -4.74 10.73
CA PRO A 64 -8.95 -4.57 11.86
C PRO A 64 -7.57 -4.00 11.47
N LEU A 65 -7.00 -4.43 10.34
CA LEU A 65 -5.74 -3.88 9.83
C LEU A 65 -5.86 -2.38 9.50
N VAL A 66 -6.93 -1.97 8.81
CA VAL A 66 -7.19 -0.56 8.50
C VAL A 66 -7.40 0.25 9.79
N ASN A 67 -8.13 -0.29 10.76
CA ASN A 67 -8.31 0.37 12.06
C ASN A 67 -6.98 0.58 12.79
N LEU A 68 -6.11 -0.44 12.81
CA LEU A 68 -4.78 -0.32 13.42
C LEU A 68 -3.89 0.67 12.66
N LEU A 69 -3.96 0.68 11.33
CA LEU A 69 -3.25 1.63 10.49
C LEU A 69 -3.62 3.08 10.84
N GLN A 70 -4.87 3.33 11.22
CA GLN A 70 -5.34 4.66 11.60
C GLN A 70 -5.02 5.01 13.07
N ASN A 71 -5.23 4.07 13.99
CA ASN A 71 -5.37 4.37 15.42
C ASN A 71 -4.26 3.81 16.32
N ALA A 72 -3.39 2.92 15.83
CA ALA A 72 -2.37 2.27 16.66
C ALA A 72 -1.05 3.08 16.76
N GLU A 73 -0.09 2.61 17.56
CA GLU A 73 1.24 3.19 17.57
C GLU A 73 1.99 2.98 16.24
N LEU A 74 2.98 3.84 15.99
CA LEU A 74 3.71 3.89 14.72
C LEU A 74 4.33 2.54 14.32
N ALA A 75 4.83 1.77 15.30
CA ALA A 75 5.39 0.44 15.05
C ALA A 75 4.36 -0.55 14.49
N ILE A 76 3.11 -0.51 14.99
CA ILE A 76 2.01 -1.35 14.51
C ILE A 76 1.53 -0.82 13.15
N LYS A 77 1.38 0.50 13.01
CA LYS A 77 0.98 1.14 11.74
C LYS A 77 1.87 0.72 10.59
N LYS A 78 3.19 0.67 10.82
CA LYS A 78 4.16 0.21 9.82
C LYS A 78 3.88 -1.23 9.38
N GLU A 79 3.66 -2.17 10.30
CA GLU A 79 3.43 -3.57 9.94
C GLU A 79 2.05 -3.75 9.28
N ALA A 80 1.04 -3.00 9.70
CA ALA A 80 -0.27 -2.96 9.04
C ALA A 80 -0.15 -2.41 7.60
N ALA A 81 0.63 -1.34 7.40
CA ALA A 81 0.90 -0.77 6.08
C ALA A 81 1.65 -1.77 5.20
N CYS A 82 2.65 -2.49 5.75
CA CYS A 82 3.36 -3.55 5.04
C CYS A 82 2.40 -4.66 4.59
N ALA A 83 1.48 -5.09 5.46
CA ALA A 83 0.51 -6.13 5.12
C ALA A 83 -0.40 -5.72 3.96
N LEU A 84 -0.97 -4.51 4.02
CA LEU A 84 -1.82 -3.98 2.95
C LEU A 84 -1.02 -3.80 1.66
N ARG A 85 0.18 -3.23 1.74
CA ARG A 85 1.05 -3.07 0.57
C ARG A 85 1.38 -4.41 -0.09
N ASN A 86 1.74 -5.43 0.68
CA ASN A 86 2.06 -6.75 0.12
C ASN A 86 0.82 -7.38 -0.53
N ALA A 87 -0.36 -7.27 0.10
CA ALA A 87 -1.61 -7.75 -0.50
C ALA A 87 -1.93 -7.04 -1.83
N THR A 88 -1.59 -5.77 -1.98
CA THR A 88 -1.80 -5.02 -3.23
C THR A 88 -0.78 -5.32 -4.33
N SER A 89 0.43 -5.78 -3.98
CA SER A 89 1.48 -6.05 -4.97
C SER A 89 1.13 -7.27 -5.84
N ASP A 90 0.57 -8.32 -5.23
CA ASP A 90 0.33 -9.60 -5.89
C ASP A 90 -1.17 -9.93 -6.06
N GLY A 91 -2.05 -9.12 -5.47
CA GLY A 91 -3.50 -9.31 -5.50
C GLY A 91 -4.15 -9.08 -6.87
N THR A 92 -5.33 -9.65 -7.07
CA THR A 92 -6.14 -9.40 -8.28
C THR A 92 -6.79 -8.01 -8.23
N HIS A 93 -7.30 -7.54 -9.36
CA HIS A 93 -8.02 -6.26 -9.44
C HIS A 93 -9.20 -6.21 -8.45
N GLU A 94 -9.96 -7.30 -8.32
CA GLU A 94 -11.10 -7.43 -7.42
C GLU A 94 -10.68 -7.36 -5.96
N GLN A 95 -9.59 -8.04 -5.60
CA GLN A 95 -9.02 -8.00 -4.24
C GLN A 95 -8.56 -6.59 -3.89
N ILE A 96 -7.83 -5.93 -4.80
CA ILE A 96 -7.34 -4.57 -4.58
C ILE A 96 -8.52 -3.59 -4.45
N LYS A 97 -9.56 -3.72 -5.29
CA LYS A 97 -10.79 -2.94 -5.19
C LYS A 97 -11.52 -3.15 -3.86
N TYR A 98 -11.54 -4.38 -3.35
CA TYR A 98 -12.08 -4.69 -2.03
C TYR A 98 -11.28 -4.00 -0.91
N LEU A 99 -9.94 -4.01 -0.97
CA LEU A 99 -9.11 -3.29 0.00
C LEU A 99 -9.42 -1.78 -0.01
N VAL A 100 -9.54 -1.19 -1.21
CA VAL A 100 -9.89 0.24 -1.36
C VAL A 100 -11.26 0.55 -0.78
N SER A 101 -12.27 -0.30 -1.00
CA SER A 101 -13.62 -0.10 -0.45
C SER A 101 -13.65 -0.15 1.08
N HIS A 102 -12.65 -0.76 1.72
CA HIS A 102 -12.47 -0.76 3.18
C HIS A 102 -11.73 0.47 3.72
N GLY A 103 -11.48 1.48 2.88
CA GLY A 103 -11.00 2.79 3.32
C GLY A 103 -9.51 2.84 3.66
N CYS A 104 -8.68 1.93 3.13
CA CYS A 104 -7.25 1.88 3.42
C CYS A 104 -6.44 3.08 2.86
N ILE A 105 -6.94 3.78 1.83
CA ILE A 105 -6.21 4.88 1.16
C ILE A 105 -5.94 6.03 2.13
N LYS A 106 -6.96 6.51 2.86
CA LYS A 106 -6.80 7.68 3.72
C LYS A 106 -5.77 7.46 4.82
N PRO A 107 -5.81 6.37 5.61
CA PRO A 107 -4.77 6.11 6.61
C PRO A 107 -3.35 5.95 6.04
N LEU A 108 -3.21 5.44 4.79
CA LEU A 108 -1.91 5.40 4.11
C LEU A 108 -1.41 6.80 3.74
N CYS A 109 -2.29 7.67 3.23
CA CYS A 109 -1.97 9.07 2.97
C CYS A 109 -1.60 9.82 4.26
N ASP A 110 -2.33 9.58 5.35
CA ASP A 110 -2.05 10.20 6.65
C ASP A 110 -0.67 9.78 7.22
N LEU A 111 -0.11 8.64 6.79
CA LEU A 111 1.23 8.19 7.16
C LEU A 111 2.36 8.75 6.31
N LEU A 112 2.05 9.44 5.21
CA LEU A 112 3.05 10.04 4.34
C LEU A 112 3.81 11.21 4.99
N VAL A 113 3.20 11.86 5.98
CA VAL A 113 3.84 12.92 6.78
C VAL A 113 4.77 12.36 7.87
N CYS A 114 4.90 11.04 7.97
CA CYS A 114 5.77 10.39 8.94
C CYS A 114 7.25 10.72 8.64
N PRO A 115 8.07 11.04 9.67
CA PRO A 115 9.50 11.29 9.47
C PRO A 115 10.31 10.03 9.12
N ASP A 116 9.76 8.82 9.30
CA ASP A 116 10.45 7.58 8.95
C ASP A 116 10.33 7.30 7.44
N PRO A 117 11.43 7.41 6.66
CA PRO A 117 11.41 7.21 5.21
C PRO A 117 11.02 5.78 4.82
N LYS A 118 11.22 4.79 5.70
CA LYS A 118 10.81 3.40 5.43
C LYS A 118 9.29 3.27 5.44
N ILE A 119 8.62 3.97 6.37
CA ILE A 119 7.15 3.96 6.45
C ILE A 119 6.57 4.68 5.24
N VAL A 120 7.13 5.85 4.89
CA VAL A 120 6.70 6.59 3.70
C VAL A 120 6.87 5.76 2.44
N SER A 121 8.01 5.08 2.25
CA SER A 121 8.21 4.20 1.09
C SER A 121 7.16 3.07 1.01
N VAL A 122 6.87 2.41 2.13
CA VAL A 122 5.85 1.34 2.15
C VAL A 122 4.46 1.87 1.81
N CYS A 123 4.10 3.06 2.31
CA CYS A 123 2.80 3.67 2.01
C CYS A 123 2.70 4.10 0.55
N LEU A 124 3.77 4.68 -0.01
CA LEU A 124 3.85 5.05 -1.43
C LEU A 124 3.72 3.82 -2.33
N ASP A 125 4.45 2.74 -2.04
CA ASP A 125 4.37 1.48 -2.80
C ASP A 125 2.91 0.94 -2.82
N GLY A 126 2.23 0.97 -1.65
CA GLY A 126 0.84 0.52 -1.55
C GLY A 126 -0.12 1.42 -2.33
N LEU A 127 0.01 2.74 -2.22
CA LEU A 127 -0.78 3.72 -2.97
C LEU A 127 -0.59 3.57 -4.48
N GLU A 128 0.65 3.37 -4.93
CA GLU A 128 0.96 3.10 -6.32
C GLU A 128 0.25 1.85 -6.84
N ASN A 129 0.25 0.76 -6.07
CA ASN A 129 -0.43 -0.47 -6.47
C ASN A 129 -1.96 -0.27 -6.57
N PHE A 130 -2.56 0.48 -5.64
CA PHE A 130 -3.97 0.87 -5.75
C PHE A 130 -4.25 1.64 -7.03
N LEU A 131 -3.38 2.59 -7.39
CA LEU A 131 -3.50 3.39 -8.60
C LEU A 131 -3.34 2.57 -9.87
N LYS A 132 -2.34 1.68 -9.93
CA LYS A 132 -2.12 0.78 -11.08
C LYS A 132 -3.30 -0.15 -11.32
N SER A 133 -3.99 -0.53 -10.24
CA SER A 133 -5.14 -1.42 -10.37
C SER A 133 -6.35 -0.71 -10.99
N HIS A 134 -6.51 0.61 -10.88
CA HIS A 134 -7.71 1.31 -11.37
C HIS A 134 -7.51 1.89 -12.78
N ASP A 135 -8.43 1.60 -13.70
CA ASP A 135 -8.51 2.26 -15.03
C ASP A 135 -8.99 3.72 -14.95
N ASN A 136 -9.30 4.22 -13.74
CA ASN A 136 -9.85 5.55 -13.54
C ASN A 136 -8.74 6.60 -13.44
N LYS A 137 -8.46 7.21 -14.59
CA LYS A 137 -7.51 8.33 -14.78
C LYS A 137 -7.71 9.47 -13.77
N GLU A 138 -8.94 9.73 -13.32
CA GLU A 138 -9.24 10.82 -12.38
C GLU A 138 -8.71 10.55 -10.96
N ILE A 139 -8.72 9.29 -10.52
CA ILE A 139 -8.20 8.89 -9.20
C ILE A 139 -6.67 8.97 -9.22
N TYR A 140 -6.06 8.55 -10.33
CA TYR A 140 -4.62 8.72 -10.56
C TYR A 140 -4.22 10.19 -10.55
N GLU A 141 -4.91 11.05 -11.30
CA GLU A 141 -4.63 12.48 -11.33
C GLU A 141 -4.80 13.13 -9.95
N LYS A 142 -5.81 12.75 -9.16
CA LYS A 142 -5.96 13.25 -7.79
C LYS A 142 -4.83 12.77 -6.88
N ALA A 143 -4.43 11.50 -6.97
CA ALA A 143 -3.35 10.97 -6.15
C ALA A 143 -1.99 11.57 -6.55
N VAL A 144 -1.71 11.72 -7.84
CA VAL A 144 -0.53 12.45 -8.34
C VAL A 144 -0.56 13.89 -7.86
N LYS A 145 -1.70 14.59 -7.96
CA LYS A 145 -1.82 15.98 -7.50
C LYS A 145 -1.62 16.11 -5.99
N ILE A 146 -2.07 15.16 -5.19
CA ILE A 146 -1.78 15.12 -3.75
C ILE A 146 -0.27 14.91 -3.53
N LEU A 147 0.35 13.97 -4.25
CA LEU A 147 1.80 13.75 -4.17
C LEU A 147 2.59 14.98 -4.65
N GLU A 148 2.12 15.72 -5.65
CA GLU A 148 2.72 16.98 -6.09
C GLU A 148 2.52 18.10 -5.06
N THR A 149 1.33 18.23 -4.49
CA THR A 149 1.01 19.28 -3.49
C THR A 149 1.83 19.11 -2.21
N TYR A 150 2.08 17.87 -1.77
CA TYR A 150 2.86 17.61 -0.56
C TYR A 150 4.40 17.58 -0.79
N TRP A 151 4.88 17.54 -2.05
CA TRP A 151 6.32 17.37 -2.33
C TRP A 151 6.94 18.29 -3.41
N LEU A 152 6.14 19.12 -4.10
CA LEU A 152 6.61 20.13 -5.07
C LEU A 152 6.32 21.57 -4.65
N GLU A 153 5.84 21.82 -3.42
CA GLU A 153 6.06 23.15 -2.86
C GLU A 153 7.58 23.28 -2.68
N ASP A 154 8.20 24.07 -3.56
CA ASP A 154 9.54 24.59 -3.39
C ASP A 154 9.61 25.12 -1.96
N VAL A 155 10.22 24.34 -1.06
CA VAL A 155 10.48 24.80 0.30
C VAL A 155 11.49 25.92 0.14
N ASP A 156 10.96 27.14 0.07
CA ASP A 156 11.70 28.38 0.14
C ASP A 156 12.77 28.20 1.23
N GLU A 157 14.02 28.47 0.87
CA GLU A 157 15.23 28.13 1.63
C GLU A 157 15.34 28.84 2.99
N THR A 158 14.26 29.49 3.46
CA THR A 158 14.27 30.44 4.58
C THR A 158 13.45 30.01 5.81
N LEU A 159 12.81 28.84 5.85
CA LEU A 159 12.06 28.39 7.04
C LEU A 159 12.88 27.53 8.03
N PRO A 160 12.73 27.73 9.36
CA PRO A 160 13.56 27.04 10.35
C PRO A 160 13.32 25.53 10.40
N LEU A 161 14.40 24.80 10.66
CA LEU A 161 14.47 23.34 10.76
C LEU A 161 13.52 22.80 11.85
N GLY A 162 12.31 22.36 11.46
CA GLY A 162 11.38 21.73 12.38
C GLY A 162 10.39 20.83 11.64
N HIS A 163 10.57 19.51 11.80
CA HIS A 163 9.66 18.40 11.45
C HIS A 163 9.27 18.23 9.98
N GLY A 164 9.86 17.20 9.33
CA GLY A 164 9.35 16.63 8.07
C GLY A 164 10.32 16.58 6.88
N ARG A 165 11.61 16.93 7.06
CA ARG A 165 12.59 16.73 5.97
C ARG A 165 12.86 15.24 5.78
N LEU A 166 12.24 14.64 4.76
CA LEU A 166 12.72 13.40 4.15
C LEU A 166 14.19 13.60 3.75
N ASP A 167 15.02 12.60 4.06
CA ASP A 167 16.43 12.66 3.75
C ASP A 167 16.66 12.80 2.23
N PRO A 168 17.75 13.45 1.79
CA PRO A 168 18.02 13.68 0.37
C PRO A 168 18.05 12.41 -0.50
N ASN A 169 18.37 11.23 0.06
CA ASN A 169 18.29 9.98 -0.70
C ASN A 169 16.86 9.52 -0.91
N SER A 170 15.95 9.77 0.04
CA SER A 170 14.51 9.49 -0.13
C SER A 170 13.89 10.40 -1.17
N LYS A 171 14.24 11.69 -1.19
CA LYS A 171 13.84 12.62 -2.27
C LYS A 171 14.37 12.18 -3.64
N ARG A 172 15.65 11.79 -3.72
CA ARG A 172 16.24 11.26 -4.96
C ARG A 172 15.59 9.96 -5.42
N LYS A 173 15.20 9.05 -4.52
CA LYS A 173 14.48 7.83 -4.87
C LYS A 173 13.12 8.13 -5.46
N ILE A 174 12.37 9.07 -4.88
CA ILE A 174 11.06 9.50 -5.38
C ILE A 174 11.21 10.15 -6.77
N VAL A 175 12.14 11.10 -6.94
CA VAL A 175 12.41 11.73 -8.25
C VAL A 175 12.89 10.70 -9.31
N ARG A 176 13.75 9.76 -8.92
CA ARG A 176 14.24 8.69 -9.81
C ARG A 176 13.13 7.72 -10.18
N TYR A 177 12.24 7.41 -9.24
CA TYR A 177 11.04 6.62 -9.45
C TYR A 177 10.09 7.29 -10.46
N TYR A 178 9.85 8.60 -10.35
CA TYR A 178 9.08 9.36 -11.36
C TYR A 178 9.75 9.44 -12.74
N SER A 179 11.09 9.49 -12.79
CA SER A 179 11.84 9.45 -14.06
C SER A 179 11.90 8.06 -14.73
N LEU A 180 11.54 6.99 -13.99
CA LEU A 180 11.56 5.60 -14.44
C LEU A 180 10.15 5.01 -14.63
N ALA A 181 9.10 5.64 -14.06
CA ALA A 181 7.68 5.34 -14.34
C ALA A 181 7.22 5.80 -15.75
N THR A 182 8.15 6.31 -16.55
CA THR A 182 8.04 6.71 -17.96
C THR A 182 7.47 5.67 -18.94
N PRO A 183 7.51 4.33 -18.71
CA PRO A 183 6.89 3.37 -19.63
C PRO A 183 5.40 3.63 -19.89
N TRP A 184 4.66 4.18 -18.91
CA TRP A 184 3.24 4.50 -19.10
C TRP A 184 3.01 5.86 -19.76
N ARG A 185 3.87 6.87 -19.53
CA ARG A 185 3.84 8.12 -20.31
C ARG A 185 4.02 7.85 -21.82
N ALA A 186 4.84 6.84 -22.16
CA ALA A 186 4.98 6.39 -23.55
C ALA A 186 3.73 5.65 -24.06
N ARG A 187 3.15 4.75 -23.26
CA ARG A 187 1.94 3.99 -23.65
C ARG A 187 0.69 4.88 -23.79
N VAL A 188 0.47 5.82 -22.86
CA VAL A 188 -0.64 6.78 -22.94
C VAL A 188 -0.46 7.77 -24.08
N ARG A 189 0.77 8.19 -24.37
CA ARG A 189 1.04 9.05 -25.54
C ARG A 189 0.72 8.29 -26.84
N LEU A 190 1.11 7.02 -26.95
CA LEU A 190 0.78 6.17 -28.10
C LEU A 190 -0.73 5.90 -28.21
N GLU A 191 -1.44 5.63 -27.13
CA GLU A 191 -2.90 5.44 -27.16
C GLU A 191 -3.65 6.75 -27.47
N SER A 192 -3.13 7.91 -27.05
CA SER A 192 -3.68 9.22 -27.41
C SER A 192 -3.35 9.67 -28.84
N GLU A 193 -2.23 9.20 -29.40
CA GLU A 193 -1.81 9.51 -30.77
C GLU A 193 -2.42 8.53 -31.80
N PHE A 194 -2.80 7.31 -31.40
CA PHE A 194 -3.33 6.27 -32.29
C PHE A 194 -4.76 5.79 -31.98
N GLY A 195 -5.40 6.24 -30.90
CA GLY A 195 -6.75 5.79 -30.50
C GLY A 195 -7.92 6.54 -31.14
N GLY A 196 -7.67 7.40 -32.14
CA GLY A 196 -8.67 8.26 -32.76
C GLY A 196 -9.46 7.67 -33.94
N GLU A 197 -9.07 6.52 -34.49
CA GLU A 197 -9.76 5.94 -35.65
C GLU A 197 -9.66 4.41 -35.64
N LEU A 198 -10.61 3.72 -35.00
CA LEU A 198 -11.15 2.42 -35.47
C LEU A 198 -12.49 2.13 -34.76
N SER A 199 -13.45 3.07 -34.85
CA SER A 199 -14.87 2.76 -34.66
C SER A 199 -15.69 3.43 -35.75
N GLY A 200 -15.82 2.75 -36.89
CA GLY A 200 -16.55 3.21 -38.06
C GLY A 200 -16.61 2.14 -39.16
N SER A 201 -17.52 1.19 -38.96
CA SER A 201 -18.23 0.22 -39.85
C SER A 201 -18.18 0.48 -41.37
N PRO A 202 -18.43 -0.54 -42.25
CA PRO A 202 -19.46 -1.61 -42.14
C PRO A 202 -18.92 -3.00 -41.83
#